data_AF-A0A0R3R273-F1
#
_entry.id   AF-A0A0R3R273-F1
#
_cell.length_a   1.000
_cell.length_b   1.000
_cell.length_c   1.000
_cell.angle_alpha   90.00
_cell.angle_beta   90.00
_cell.angle_gamma   90.00
#
_symmetry.space_group_name_H-M   'P 1'
#
loop_
_entity.id
_entity.type
_entity.pdbx_description
1 polymer ?
#
loop_
_entity_poly.entity_id
_entity_poly.type
_entity_poly.pdbx_seq_one_letter_code
_entity_poly.pdbx_strand_id
1 'polypeptide(L)'
;MDDDFMDDQDYGLEYSDDSASEPDVDLENQYYNAKALKAEKEFDSALKTFKHVLELESEKGEWGFKALKQMVKITFAANRYDEMLKYYRQLLTYIKSAVTKNYSEKSINSILDYISTSKQMDLLQIFYETTLDALKDAKNERLWFKTNTKLGKLYFDQKEFGKLEKIIKQLRNSCKNELGEEDQKKGTQLLEIYALEIQMYTEQKNNKALKALYEQSLHVKSAIPHPLIMGVIRECGGKMHLREKQ
;
A
#
# COMPACT_ATOMS: atom_id res chain seq x y z
N MET A 1 -4.97 -22.66 -15.00
CA MET A 1 -5.46 -21.74 -16.05
C MET A 1 -4.93 -20.38 -15.69
N ASP A 2 -4.12 -19.82 -16.60
CA ASP A 2 -3.21 -18.70 -16.39
C ASP A 2 -3.92 -17.41 -15.97
N ASP A 3 -3.74 -17.04 -14.70
CA ASP A 3 -4.11 -15.72 -14.15
C ASP A 3 -3.02 -14.66 -14.43
N ASP A 4 -1.84 -15.10 -14.91
CA ASP A 4 -0.70 -14.25 -15.29
C ASP A 4 -0.92 -13.52 -16.65
N PHE A 5 -1.97 -13.89 -17.41
CA PHE A 5 -2.29 -13.29 -18.71
C PHE A 5 -3.29 -12.13 -18.63
N MET A 6 -3.96 -11.96 -17.47
CA MET A 6 -5.09 -11.03 -17.34
C MET A 6 -4.74 -9.72 -16.62
N ASP A 7 -3.65 -9.67 -15.85
CA ASP A 7 -3.26 -8.46 -15.09
C ASP A 7 -2.34 -7.50 -15.88
N ASP A 8 -1.91 -7.90 -17.09
CA ASP A 8 -0.98 -7.16 -17.95
C ASP A 8 -1.67 -6.58 -19.22
N GLN A 9 -2.99 -6.72 -19.36
CA GLN A 9 -3.78 -6.02 -20.39
C GLN A 9 -4.13 -4.60 -19.93
N ASP A 10 -3.11 -3.80 -19.62
CA ASP A 10 -3.25 -2.34 -19.64
C ASP A 10 -3.24 -1.92 -21.11
N TYR A 11 -4.35 -2.14 -21.82
CA TYR A 11 -4.67 -1.44 -23.08
C TYR A 11 -4.99 0.03 -22.74
N GLY A 12 -4.05 0.70 -22.10
CA GLY A 12 -3.94 2.15 -22.16
C GLY A 12 -3.47 2.46 -23.57
N LEU A 13 -4.40 2.79 -24.47
CA LEU A 13 -4.06 3.51 -25.69
C LEU A 13 -3.48 4.87 -25.27
N GLU A 14 -2.19 4.90 -24.94
CA GLU A 14 -1.41 6.11 -24.92
C GLU A 14 -1.33 6.56 -26.38
N TYR A 15 -2.09 7.61 -26.69
CA TYR A 15 -1.83 8.39 -27.89
C TYR A 15 -0.41 8.93 -27.73
N SER A 16 0.55 8.32 -28.43
CA SER A 16 1.88 8.87 -28.60
C SER A 16 1.72 10.23 -29.26
N ASP A 17 1.87 11.29 -28.48
CA ASP A 17 2.06 12.62 -29.04
C ASP A 17 3.43 12.60 -29.71
N ASP A 18 3.43 12.52 -31.04
CA ASP A 18 4.59 12.45 -31.95
C ASP A 18 5.54 13.66 -31.75
N SER A 19 6.27 13.66 -30.65
CA SER A 19 7.29 14.67 -30.36
C SER A 19 8.54 14.05 -29.74
N ALA A 20 9.36 13.49 -30.65
CA ALA A 20 10.82 13.41 -30.59
C ALA A 20 11.47 12.82 -29.32
N SER A 21 11.87 11.54 -29.38
CA SER A 21 13.07 10.99 -28.71
C SER A 21 13.42 9.58 -29.22
N GLU A 22 14.44 9.45 -30.07
CA GLU A 22 15.07 8.17 -30.46
C GLU A 22 15.64 7.29 -29.29
N PRO A 23 16.00 7.76 -28.07
CA PRO A 23 16.49 6.88 -27.00
C PRO A 23 15.45 5.88 -26.43
N ASP A 24 14.17 6.02 -26.78
CA ASP A 24 13.11 5.18 -26.21
C ASP A 24 13.09 3.76 -26.80
N VAL A 25 13.50 3.62 -28.07
CA VAL A 25 13.42 2.36 -28.83
C VAL A 25 14.38 1.29 -28.27
N ASP A 26 15.59 1.69 -27.87
CA ASP A 26 16.58 0.76 -27.32
C ASP A 26 16.18 0.26 -25.92
N LEU A 27 15.62 1.14 -25.08
CA LEU A 27 15.11 0.78 -23.75
C LEU A 27 13.89 -0.15 -23.86
N GLU A 28 12.98 0.17 -24.78
CA GLU A 28 11.79 -0.64 -25.07
C GLU A 28 12.16 -2.04 -25.57
N ASN A 29 13.07 -2.13 -26.54
CA ASN A 29 13.54 -3.41 -27.08
C ASN A 29 14.16 -4.29 -25.99
N GLN A 30 14.99 -3.71 -25.12
CA GLN A 30 15.62 -4.45 -24.02
C GLN A 30 14.61 -4.88 -22.95
N TYR A 31 13.61 -4.05 -22.66
CA TYR A 31 12.55 -4.39 -21.73
C TYR A 31 11.73 -5.59 -22.23
N TYR A 32 11.32 -5.61 -23.50
CA TYR A 32 10.59 -6.74 -24.06
C TYR A 32 11.44 -8.01 -24.17
N ASN A 33 12.72 -7.89 -24.48
CA ASN A 33 13.65 -9.01 -24.42
C ASN A 33 13.71 -9.61 -23.00
N ALA A 34 13.87 -8.77 -21.98
CA ALA A 34 13.84 -9.21 -20.58
C ALA A 34 12.51 -9.87 -20.19
N LYS A 35 11.38 -9.40 -20.75
CA LYS A 35 10.06 -10.00 -20.56
C LYS A 35 9.94 -11.39 -21.22
N ALA A 36 10.51 -11.57 -22.40
CA ALA A 36 10.57 -12.86 -23.07
C ALA A 36 11.40 -13.87 -22.24
N LEU A 37 12.59 -13.47 -21.76
CA LEU A 37 13.43 -14.29 -20.89
C LEU A 37 12.72 -14.68 -19.58
N LYS A 38 11.92 -13.76 -19.02
CA LYS A 38 11.07 -14.05 -17.85
C LYS A 38 10.03 -15.14 -18.17
N ALA A 39 9.39 -15.10 -19.34
CA ALA A 39 8.40 -16.09 -19.76
C ALA A 39 9.03 -17.48 -19.95
N GLU A 40 10.29 -17.52 -20.40
CA GLU A 40 11.10 -18.74 -20.51
C GLU A 40 11.64 -19.27 -19.16
N LYS A 41 11.33 -18.58 -18.05
CA LYS A 41 11.78 -18.88 -16.67
C LYS A 41 13.29 -18.74 -16.46
N GLU A 42 13.99 -18.03 -17.34
CA GLU A 42 15.40 -17.68 -17.16
C GLU A 42 15.55 -16.45 -16.24
N PHE A 43 15.25 -16.63 -14.96
CA PHE A 43 15.18 -15.51 -14.01
C PHE A 43 16.50 -14.74 -13.86
N ASP A 44 17.65 -15.42 -13.85
CA ASP A 44 18.94 -14.74 -13.73
C ASP A 44 19.32 -13.94 -14.99
N SER A 45 19.03 -14.48 -16.18
CA SER A 45 19.22 -13.79 -17.45
C SER A 45 18.31 -12.56 -17.53
N ALA A 46 17.02 -12.73 -17.24
CA ALA A 46 16.04 -11.64 -17.22
C ALA A 46 16.43 -10.52 -16.25
N LEU A 47 16.89 -10.87 -15.04
CA LEU A 47 17.36 -9.87 -14.06
C LEU A 47 18.57 -9.08 -14.54
N LYS A 48 19.51 -9.70 -15.27
CA LYS A 48 20.64 -8.99 -15.87
C LYS A 48 20.18 -8.02 -16.95
N THR A 49 19.27 -8.45 -17.83
CA THR A 49 18.72 -7.58 -18.89
C THR A 49 17.93 -6.41 -18.30
N PHE A 50 17.09 -6.64 -17.27
CA PHE A 50 16.41 -5.54 -16.58
C PHE A 50 17.37 -4.58 -15.86
N LYS A 51 18.49 -5.07 -15.31
CA LYS A 51 19.54 -4.19 -14.78
C LYS A 51 20.17 -3.33 -15.87
N HIS A 52 20.39 -3.91 -17.05
CA HIS A 52 20.95 -3.16 -18.16
C HIS A 52 20.03 -2.01 -18.61
N VAL A 53 18.71 -2.23 -18.62
CA VAL A 53 17.71 -1.16 -18.85
C VAL A 53 17.87 -0.02 -17.84
N LEU A 54 18.13 -0.34 -16.56
CA LEU A 54 18.36 0.68 -15.51
C LEU A 54 19.69 1.43 -15.64
N GLU A 55 20.71 0.80 -16.23
CA GLU A 55 22.01 1.43 -16.47
C GLU A 55 21.99 2.35 -17.69
N LEU A 56 21.19 2.00 -18.70
CA LEU A 56 21.01 2.79 -19.91
C LEU A 56 20.10 3.99 -19.68
N GLU A 57 19.15 3.85 -18.76
CA GLU A 57 18.30 4.96 -18.33
C GLU A 57 19.12 5.95 -17.47
N SER A 58 19.61 7.01 -18.11
CA SER A 58 20.45 8.05 -17.48
C SER A 58 19.68 8.94 -16.51
N GLU A 59 18.41 9.23 -16.80
CA GLU A 59 17.47 9.91 -15.91
C GLU A 59 16.31 8.98 -15.57
N LYS A 60 15.91 8.95 -14.29
CA LYS A 60 14.81 8.09 -13.82
C LYS A 60 13.55 8.33 -14.63
N GLY A 61 13.18 7.34 -15.43
CA GLY A 61 12.06 7.38 -16.34
C GLY A 61 11.07 6.24 -16.09
N GLU A 62 10.16 6.07 -17.05
CA GLU A 62 9.10 5.09 -16.95
C GLU A 62 9.60 3.66 -17.17
N TRP A 63 10.58 3.46 -18.06
CA TRP A 63 11.13 2.14 -18.37
C TRP A 63 11.91 1.54 -17.21
N GLY A 64 12.70 2.33 -16.48
CA GLY A 64 13.34 1.86 -15.25
C GLY A 64 12.33 1.50 -14.18
N PHE A 65 11.22 2.25 -14.06
CA PHE A 65 10.15 1.90 -13.14
C PHE A 65 9.46 0.57 -13.52
N LYS A 66 9.14 0.38 -14.81
CA LYS A 66 8.58 -0.86 -15.34
C LYS A 66 9.54 -2.04 -15.12
N ALA A 67 10.83 -1.86 -15.39
CA ALA A 67 11.88 -2.86 -15.18
C ALA A 67 11.97 -3.26 -13.70
N LEU A 68 12.07 -2.30 -12.78
CA LEU A 68 12.13 -2.55 -11.35
C LEU A 68 10.90 -3.32 -10.84
N LYS A 69 9.69 -3.00 -11.34
CA LYS A 69 8.46 -3.73 -11.00
C LYS A 69 8.58 -5.21 -11.40
N GLN A 70 9.10 -5.51 -12.58
CA GLN A 70 9.31 -6.89 -13.03
C GLN A 70 10.40 -7.59 -12.23
N MET A 71 11.50 -6.91 -11.91
CA MET A 71 12.59 -7.45 -11.09
C MET A 71 12.10 -7.85 -9.68
N VAL A 72 11.23 -7.05 -9.06
CA VAL A 72 10.60 -7.38 -7.77
C VAL A 72 9.73 -8.63 -7.88
N LYS A 73 8.92 -8.76 -8.94
CA LYS A 73 8.11 -9.97 -9.18
C LYS A 73 8.98 -11.22 -9.38
N ILE A 74 10.06 -11.12 -10.16
CA ILE A 74 10.98 -12.24 -10.44
C ILE A 74 11.70 -12.68 -9.16
N THR A 75 12.26 -11.73 -8.41
CA THR A 75 12.98 -12.05 -7.17
C THR A 75 12.08 -12.64 -6.10
N PHE A 76 10.82 -12.21 -6.04
CA PHE A 76 9.81 -12.83 -5.17
C PHE A 76 9.53 -14.28 -5.58
N ALA A 77 9.31 -14.54 -6.88
CA ALA A 77 9.11 -15.90 -7.40
C ALA A 77 10.33 -16.81 -7.17
N ALA A 78 11.53 -16.24 -7.18
CA ALA A 78 12.79 -16.93 -6.90
C ALA A 78 13.13 -17.05 -5.39
N ASN A 79 12.25 -16.59 -4.48
CA ASN A 79 12.47 -16.54 -3.03
C ASN A 79 13.75 -15.76 -2.60
N ARG A 80 14.20 -14.79 -3.40
CA ARG A 80 15.38 -13.94 -3.14
C ARG A 80 14.96 -12.61 -2.50
N TYR A 81 14.49 -12.69 -1.26
CA TYR A 81 13.87 -11.55 -0.57
C TYR A 81 14.81 -10.38 -0.28
N ASP A 82 16.10 -10.64 -0.01
CA ASP A 82 17.09 -9.58 0.23
C ASP A 82 17.32 -8.69 -0.99
N GLU A 83 17.36 -9.30 -2.18
CA GLU A 83 17.51 -8.56 -3.44
C GLU A 83 16.22 -7.86 -3.83
N MET A 84 15.08 -8.54 -3.62
CA MET A 84 13.76 -7.97 -3.84
C MET A 84 13.59 -6.65 -3.08
N LEU A 85 14.01 -6.60 -1.81
CA LEU A 85 13.93 -5.40 -0.99
C LEU A 85 14.84 -4.27 -1.51
N LYS A 86 16.01 -4.60 -2.06
CA LYS A 86 16.89 -3.60 -2.71
C LYS A 86 16.23 -3.00 -3.94
N TYR A 87 15.67 -3.82 -4.83
CA TYR A 87 14.97 -3.34 -6.03
C TYR A 87 13.70 -2.57 -5.65
N TYR A 88 12.98 -3.00 -4.61
CA TYR A 88 11.81 -2.30 -4.12
C TYR A 88 12.16 -0.91 -3.57
N ARG A 89 13.22 -0.78 -2.78
CA ARG A 89 13.71 0.53 -2.32
C ARG A 89 14.10 1.44 -3.48
N GLN A 90 14.75 0.90 -4.51
CA GLN A 90 15.06 1.66 -5.72
C GLN A 90 13.78 2.14 -6.42
N LEU A 91 12.79 1.26 -6.59
CA LEU A 91 11.48 1.60 -7.17
C LEU A 91 10.80 2.75 -6.41
N LEU A 92 10.85 2.73 -5.08
CA LEU A 92 10.25 3.79 -4.28
C LEU A 92 10.88 5.16 -4.53
N THR A 93 12.14 5.23 -5.01
CA THR A 93 12.79 6.50 -5.34
C THR A 93 12.25 7.15 -6.62
N TYR A 94 11.61 6.38 -7.50
CA TYR A 94 11.01 6.87 -8.75
C TYR A 94 9.65 7.55 -8.52
N ILE A 95 8.98 7.25 -7.40
CA ILE A 95 7.64 7.77 -7.06
C ILE A 95 7.61 9.31 -6.97
N LYS A 96 8.73 9.94 -6.62
CA LYS A 96 8.80 11.40 -6.43
C LYS A 96 8.88 12.19 -7.73
N SER A 97 9.54 11.65 -8.76
CA SER A 97 9.98 12.43 -9.92
C SER A 97 9.72 11.79 -11.28
N ALA A 98 9.72 10.47 -11.38
CA ALA A 98 9.74 9.77 -12.66
C ALA A 98 8.36 9.33 -13.15
N VAL A 99 7.43 9.07 -12.22
CA VAL A 99 6.11 8.50 -12.55
C VAL A 99 4.98 9.27 -11.90
N THR A 100 3.81 9.24 -12.53
CA THR A 100 2.62 9.90 -11.98
C THR A 100 2.19 9.25 -10.66
N LYS A 101 1.59 10.05 -9.77
CA LYS A 101 1.09 9.57 -8.47
C LYS A 101 0.11 8.40 -8.62
N ASN A 102 -0.78 8.45 -9.61
CA ASN A 102 -1.76 7.39 -9.85
C ASN A 102 -1.10 6.09 -10.32
N TYR A 103 -0.11 6.17 -11.22
CA TYR A 103 0.62 5.00 -11.70
C TYR A 103 1.44 4.34 -10.59
N SER A 104 2.10 5.16 -9.75
CA SER A 104 2.81 4.66 -8.57
C SER A 104 1.87 4.00 -7.55
N GLU A 105 0.67 4.56 -7.31
CA GLU A 105 -0.32 3.98 -6.40
C GLU A 105 -0.80 2.61 -6.88
N LYS A 106 -1.14 2.47 -8.16
CA LYS A 106 -1.53 1.18 -8.75
C LYS A 106 -0.41 0.15 -8.62
N SER A 107 0.82 0.54 -8.95
CA SER A 107 1.97 -0.36 -8.95
C SER A 107 2.36 -0.82 -7.54
N ILE A 108 2.35 0.09 -6.55
CA ILE A 108 2.60 -0.26 -5.14
C ILE A 108 1.52 -1.19 -4.61
N ASN A 109 0.24 -0.92 -4.90
CA ASN A 109 -0.85 -1.80 -4.45
C ASN A 109 -0.73 -3.20 -5.07
N SER A 110 -0.47 -3.29 -6.39
CA SER A 110 -0.25 -4.57 -7.08
C SER A 110 0.92 -5.35 -6.47
N ILE A 111 2.05 -4.69 -6.17
CA ILE A 111 3.19 -5.33 -5.50
C ILE A 111 2.82 -5.80 -4.09
N LEU A 112 2.18 -4.95 -3.28
CA LEU A 112 1.80 -5.31 -1.90
C LEU A 112 0.79 -6.45 -1.88
N ASP A 113 -0.18 -6.45 -2.78
CA ASP A 113 -1.18 -7.52 -2.88
C ASP A 113 -0.51 -8.84 -3.35
N TYR A 114 0.45 -8.77 -4.29
CA TYR A 114 1.24 -9.93 -4.69
C TYR A 114 2.08 -10.51 -3.53
N ILE A 115 2.76 -9.65 -2.76
CA ILE A 115 3.56 -10.06 -1.59
C ILE A 115 2.66 -10.57 -0.47
N SER A 116 1.46 -10.03 -0.32
CA SER A 116 0.50 -10.48 0.70
C SER A 116 0.04 -11.94 0.50
N THR A 117 0.26 -12.50 -0.69
CA THR A 117 0.06 -13.93 -0.97
C THR A 117 1.15 -14.81 -0.32
N SER A 118 2.31 -14.23 0.02
CA SER A 118 3.35 -14.93 0.77
C SER A 118 2.91 -15.19 2.20
N LYS A 119 3.28 -16.35 2.74
CA LYS A 119 3.10 -16.69 4.15
C LYS A 119 4.14 -16.03 5.06
N GLN A 120 5.12 -15.31 4.50
CA GLN A 120 6.17 -14.65 5.28
C GLN A 120 5.71 -13.30 5.80
N MET A 121 5.16 -13.32 7.01
CA MET A 121 4.59 -12.15 7.68
C MET A 121 5.64 -11.11 8.07
N ASP A 122 6.85 -11.54 8.46
CA ASP A 122 7.96 -10.64 8.78
C ASP A 122 8.41 -9.84 7.56
N LEU A 123 8.47 -10.50 6.41
CA LEU A 123 8.80 -9.85 5.14
C LEU A 123 7.74 -8.82 4.78
N LEU A 124 6.46 -9.20 4.87
CA LEU A 124 5.34 -8.31 4.56
C LEU A 124 5.36 -7.04 5.44
N GLN A 125 5.69 -7.18 6.73
CA GLN A 125 5.87 -6.04 7.64
C GLN A 125 6.95 -5.08 7.12
N ILE A 126 8.14 -5.59 6.77
CA ILE A 126 9.26 -4.77 6.30
C ILE A 126 8.89 -4.02 5.01
N PHE A 127 8.15 -4.66 4.10
CA PHE A 127 7.66 -4.02 2.88
C PHE A 127 6.71 -2.88 3.18
N TYR A 128 5.70 -3.09 4.04
CA TYR A 128 4.77 -2.04 4.44
C TYR A 128 5.50 -0.86 5.10
N GLU A 129 6.41 -1.11 6.05
CA GLU A 129 7.19 -0.06 6.73
C GLU A 129 8.04 0.73 5.74
N THR A 130 8.79 0.05 4.87
CA THR A 130 9.63 0.70 3.85
C THR A 130 8.78 1.54 2.87
N THR A 131 7.59 1.04 2.50
CA THR A 131 6.64 1.77 1.65
C THR A 131 6.16 3.05 2.34
N LEU A 132 5.77 2.96 3.61
CA LEU A 132 5.22 4.08 4.37
C LEU A 132 6.23 5.21 4.54
N ASP A 133 7.51 4.87 4.78
CA ASP A 133 8.58 5.87 4.88
C ASP A 133 8.75 6.62 3.55
N ALA A 134 8.77 5.92 2.42
CA ALA A 134 8.87 6.56 1.11
C ALA A 134 7.63 7.41 0.76
N LEU A 135 6.42 6.95 1.13
CA LEU A 135 5.18 7.68 0.89
C LEU A 135 5.05 8.94 1.75
N LYS A 136 5.59 8.90 2.98
CA LYS A 136 5.65 10.07 3.86
C LYS A 136 6.50 11.17 3.24
N ASP A 137 7.65 10.81 2.69
CA ASP A 137 8.50 11.75 1.96
C ASP A 137 7.84 12.28 0.67
N ALA A 138 7.11 11.42 -0.04
CA ALA A 138 6.40 11.79 -1.27
C ALA A 138 5.14 12.64 -1.02
N LYS A 139 4.78 12.91 0.24
CA LYS A 139 3.57 13.64 0.66
C LYS A 139 2.28 13.08 0.04
N ASN A 140 2.21 11.76 -0.14
CA ASN A 140 1.02 11.11 -0.69
C ASN A 140 0.10 10.64 0.45
N GLU A 141 -0.63 11.58 1.07
CA GLU A 141 -1.47 11.32 2.25
C GLU A 141 -2.51 10.21 2.01
N ARG A 142 -3.13 10.18 0.83
CA ARG A 142 -4.20 9.21 0.52
C ARG A 142 -3.67 7.78 0.51
N LEU A 143 -2.57 7.54 -0.20
CA LEU A 143 -1.97 6.21 -0.27
C LEU A 143 -1.34 5.83 1.07
N TRP A 144 -0.66 6.77 1.71
CA TRP A 144 -0.09 6.59 3.05
C TRP A 144 -1.16 6.14 4.06
N PHE A 145 -2.34 6.75 4.03
CA PHE A 145 -3.46 6.37 4.90
C PHE A 145 -3.92 4.93 4.62
N LYS A 146 -4.22 4.59 3.36
CA LYS A 146 -4.67 3.24 2.97
C LYS A 146 -3.63 2.17 3.35
N THR A 147 -2.35 2.42 3.10
CA THR A 147 -1.26 1.51 3.40
C THR A 147 -1.11 1.29 4.90
N ASN A 148 -1.23 2.36 5.71
CA ASN A 148 -1.25 2.24 7.17
C ASN A 148 -2.46 1.46 7.68
N THR A 149 -3.64 1.69 7.12
CA THR A 149 -4.85 0.93 7.48
C THR A 149 -4.68 -0.56 7.17
N LYS A 150 -4.07 -0.93 6.03
CA LYS A 150 -3.73 -2.33 5.72
C LYS A 150 -2.72 -2.90 6.72
N LEU A 151 -1.65 -2.18 7.04
CA LEU A 151 -0.66 -2.60 8.05
C LEU A 151 -1.28 -2.76 9.45
N GLY A 152 -2.20 -1.86 9.83
CA GLY A 152 -2.93 -1.95 11.09
C GLY A 152 -3.78 -3.22 11.18
N LYS A 153 -4.51 -3.58 10.11
CA LYS A 153 -5.24 -4.85 10.05
C LYS A 153 -4.32 -6.06 10.21
N LEU A 154 -3.16 -6.04 9.56
CA LEU A 154 -2.16 -7.09 9.69
C LEU A 154 -1.65 -7.24 11.13
N TYR A 155 -1.34 -6.13 11.83
CA TYR A 155 -0.96 -6.20 13.24
C TYR A 155 -2.10 -6.66 14.15
N PHE A 156 -3.34 -6.30 13.82
CA PHE A 156 -4.51 -6.81 14.52
C PHE A 156 -4.64 -8.33 14.39
N ASP A 157 -4.50 -8.86 13.17
CA ASP A 157 -4.55 -10.30 12.90
C ASP A 157 -3.42 -11.06 13.62
N GLN A 158 -2.26 -10.42 13.78
CA GLN A 158 -1.12 -10.93 14.56
C GLN A 158 -1.28 -10.82 16.07
N LYS A 159 -2.30 -10.11 16.57
CA LYS A 159 -2.47 -9.73 17.98
C LYS A 159 -1.30 -8.89 18.53
N GLU A 160 -0.57 -8.21 17.65
CA GLU A 160 0.52 -7.30 17.99
C GLU A 160 -0.03 -5.91 18.33
N PHE A 161 -0.77 -5.84 19.44
CA PHE A 161 -1.51 -4.64 19.82
C PHE A 161 -0.62 -3.42 20.11
N GLY A 162 0.61 -3.65 20.59
CA GLY A 162 1.55 -2.56 20.86
C GLY A 162 2.02 -1.81 19.61
N LYS A 163 2.23 -2.54 18.50
CA LYS A 163 2.55 -1.94 17.20
C LYS A 163 1.30 -1.29 16.58
N LEU A 164 0.16 -1.95 16.68
CA LEU A 164 -1.13 -1.43 16.22
C LEU A 164 -1.48 -0.07 16.85
N GLU A 165 -1.30 0.07 18.16
CA GLU A 165 -1.56 1.34 18.87
C GLU A 165 -0.69 2.50 18.33
N LYS A 166 0.57 2.22 17.95
CA LYS A 166 1.45 3.24 17.33
C LYS A 166 0.92 3.67 15.96
N ILE A 167 0.50 2.73 15.12
CA ILE A 167 -0.08 3.03 13.80
C ILE A 167 -1.37 3.85 13.94
N ILE A 168 -2.26 3.44 14.85
CA ILE A 168 -3.50 4.17 15.14
C ILE A 168 -3.23 5.60 15.60
N LYS A 169 -2.23 5.82 16.48
CA LYS A 169 -1.83 7.17 16.90
C LYS A 169 -1.35 8.01 15.72
N GLN A 170 -0.57 7.43 14.81
CA GLN A 170 -0.12 8.12 13.60
C GLN A 170 -1.30 8.47 12.68
N LEU A 171 -2.23 7.53 12.47
CA LEU A 171 -3.44 7.75 11.69
C LEU A 171 -4.32 8.85 12.30
N ARG A 172 -4.57 8.82 13.61
CA ARG A 172 -5.33 9.88 14.30
C ARG A 172 -4.68 11.24 14.13
N ASN A 173 -3.35 11.33 14.28
CA ASN A 173 -2.64 12.59 14.09
C ASN A 173 -2.74 13.11 12.65
N SER A 174 -2.82 12.23 11.65
CA SER A 174 -3.04 12.62 10.24
C SER A 174 -4.44 13.18 9.96
N CYS A 175 -5.40 12.91 10.83
CA CYS A 175 -6.78 13.40 10.77
C CYS A 175 -7.03 14.62 11.66
N LYS A 176 -6.02 15.14 12.35
CA LYS A 176 -6.12 16.39 13.11
C LYS A 176 -5.78 17.59 12.23
N ASN A 177 -6.51 18.68 12.43
CA ASN A 177 -6.25 19.98 11.83
C ASN A 177 -5.05 20.69 12.47
N GLU A 178 -4.63 21.82 11.89
CA GLU A 178 -3.55 22.69 12.42
C GLU A 178 -3.83 23.17 13.86
N LEU A 179 -5.10 23.20 14.27
CA LEU A 179 -5.55 23.55 15.62
C LEU A 179 -5.58 22.33 16.58
N GLY A 180 -5.22 21.14 16.12
CA GLY A 180 -5.25 19.89 16.90
C GLY A 180 -6.62 19.22 17.02
N GLU A 181 -7.68 19.84 16.48
CA GLU A 181 -9.04 19.30 16.45
C GLU A 181 -9.26 18.32 15.30
N GLU A 182 -10.24 17.42 15.44
CA GLU A 182 -10.55 16.41 14.43
C GLU A 182 -11.13 17.04 13.14
N ASP A 183 -10.48 16.77 12.00
CA ASP A 183 -10.91 17.28 10.72
C ASP A 183 -12.22 16.62 10.25
N GLN A 184 -13.32 17.36 10.30
CA GLN A 184 -14.61 16.90 9.82
C GLN A 184 -14.59 16.55 8.32
N LYS A 185 -13.67 17.13 7.53
CA LYS A 185 -13.50 16.77 6.11
C LYS A 185 -12.91 15.36 5.93
N LYS A 186 -12.15 14.87 6.93
CA LYS A 186 -11.59 13.51 6.98
C LYS A 186 -12.48 12.55 7.78
N GLY A 187 -13.75 12.88 8.01
CA GLY A 187 -14.66 12.08 8.83
C GLY A 187 -14.79 10.61 8.42
N THR A 188 -14.77 10.27 7.13
CA THR A 188 -14.80 8.87 6.67
C THR A 188 -13.55 8.10 7.09
N GLN A 189 -12.37 8.72 6.97
CA GLN A 189 -11.09 8.16 7.41
C GLN A 189 -11.08 8.00 8.94
N LEU A 190 -11.61 8.98 9.65
CA LEU A 190 -11.69 8.95 11.10
C LEU A 190 -12.57 7.79 11.61
N LEU A 191 -13.70 7.51 10.95
CA LEU A 191 -14.54 6.35 11.25
C LEU A 191 -13.84 5.02 10.96
N GLU A 192 -12.99 4.94 9.94
CA GLU A 192 -12.13 3.77 9.72
C GLU A 192 -11.14 3.54 10.88
N ILE A 193 -10.53 4.61 11.38
CA ILE A 193 -9.62 4.52 12.54
C ILE A 193 -10.38 4.06 13.78
N TYR A 194 -11.55 4.66 14.05
CA TYR A 194 -12.39 4.26 15.18
C TYR A 194 -12.80 2.79 15.11
N ALA A 195 -13.12 2.28 13.93
CA ALA A 195 -13.46 0.87 13.76
C ALA A 195 -12.26 -0.05 14.07
N LEU A 196 -11.06 0.29 13.63
CA LEU A 196 -9.84 -0.47 13.98
C LEU A 196 -9.54 -0.42 15.48
N GLU A 197 -9.69 0.74 16.12
CA GLU A 197 -9.53 0.88 17.57
C GLU A 197 -10.57 0.06 18.35
N ILE A 198 -11.83 0.10 17.92
CA ILE A 198 -12.92 -0.69 18.52
C ILE A 198 -12.62 -2.19 18.40
N GLN A 199 -12.16 -2.66 17.24
CA GLN A 199 -11.75 -4.05 17.05
C GLN A 199 -10.62 -4.43 18.01
N MET A 200 -9.57 -3.60 18.08
CA MET A 200 -8.44 -3.80 19.00
C MET A 200 -8.89 -3.88 20.47
N TYR A 201 -9.66 -2.90 20.95
CA TYR A 201 -10.09 -2.86 22.36
C TYR A 201 -11.14 -3.91 22.69
N THR A 202 -11.90 -4.40 21.70
CA THR A 202 -12.81 -5.53 21.87
C THR A 202 -12.04 -6.80 22.20
N GLU A 203 -10.95 -7.09 21.46
CA GLU A 203 -10.07 -8.23 21.76
C GLU A 203 -9.35 -8.08 23.11
N GLN A 204 -8.96 -6.85 23.48
CA GLN A 204 -8.38 -6.55 24.80
C GLN A 204 -9.40 -6.52 25.95
N LYS A 205 -10.70 -6.63 25.66
CA LYS A 205 -11.81 -6.52 26.63
C LYS A 205 -11.81 -5.20 27.42
N ASN A 206 -11.33 -4.10 26.84
CA ASN A 206 -11.26 -2.80 27.49
C ASN A 206 -12.56 -2.00 27.30
N ASN A 207 -13.54 -2.25 28.16
CA ASN A 207 -14.89 -1.67 28.04
C ASN A 207 -14.94 -0.16 28.26
N LYS A 208 -14.04 0.40 29.07
CA LYS A 208 -13.99 1.85 29.33
C LYS A 208 -13.57 2.60 28.08
N ALA A 209 -12.54 2.12 27.38
CA ALA A 209 -12.08 2.70 26.13
C ALA A 209 -13.14 2.56 25.03
N LEU A 210 -13.79 1.40 24.91
CA LEU A 210 -14.85 1.16 23.92
C LEU A 210 -16.01 2.16 24.05
N LYS A 211 -16.43 2.49 25.28
CA LYS A 211 -17.49 3.48 25.51
C LYS A 211 -17.09 4.87 25.01
N ALA A 212 -15.89 5.33 25.39
CA ALA A 212 -15.39 6.63 24.95
C ALA A 212 -15.27 6.72 23.43
N LEU A 213 -14.82 5.65 22.77
CA LEU A 213 -14.70 5.58 21.32
C LEU A 213 -16.05 5.59 20.61
N TYR A 214 -17.04 4.88 21.15
CA TYR A 214 -18.39 4.89 20.61
C TYR A 214 -19.01 6.29 20.67
N GLU A 215 -18.92 6.96 21.83
CA GLU A 215 -19.38 8.34 21.99
C GLU A 215 -18.67 9.30 21.02
N GLN A 216 -17.34 9.19 20.89
CA GLN A 216 -16.55 9.95 19.91
C GLN A 216 -17.02 9.72 18.47
N SER A 217 -17.29 8.47 18.09
CA SER A 217 -17.73 8.13 16.72
C SER A 217 -19.08 8.76 16.34
N LEU A 218 -19.97 9.00 17.32
CA LEU A 218 -21.28 9.63 17.08
C LEU A 218 -21.18 11.12 16.74
N HIS A 219 -20.08 11.77 17.10
CA HIS A 219 -19.83 13.18 16.78
C HIS A 219 -19.48 13.38 15.30
N VAL A 220 -19.05 12.33 14.59
CA VAL A 220 -18.73 12.38 13.16
C VAL A 220 -20.02 12.28 12.33
N LYS A 221 -20.73 13.41 12.17
CA LYS A 221 -22.05 13.46 11.52
C LYS A 221 -22.03 13.64 10.01
N SER A 222 -20.94 14.16 9.44
CA SER A 222 -20.89 14.58 8.03
C SER A 222 -20.20 13.58 7.09
N ALA A 223 -19.90 12.37 7.58
CA ALA A 223 -19.21 11.33 6.82
C ALA A 223 -20.18 10.25 6.33
N ILE A 224 -19.96 9.75 5.11
CA ILE A 224 -20.64 8.57 4.58
C ILE A 224 -19.63 7.41 4.65
N PRO A 225 -19.60 6.64 5.76
CA PRO A 225 -18.71 5.50 5.88
C PRO A 225 -19.23 4.30 5.11
N HIS A 226 -18.33 3.35 4.83
CA HIS A 226 -18.71 2.06 4.27
C HIS A 226 -19.65 1.30 5.23
N PRO A 227 -20.70 0.60 4.74
CA PRO A 227 -21.67 -0.11 5.60
C PRO A 227 -21.03 -1.06 6.62
N LEU A 228 -19.94 -1.73 6.23
CA LEU A 228 -19.18 -2.62 7.11
C LEU A 228 -18.60 -1.91 8.33
N ILE A 229 -18.00 -0.72 8.13
CA ILE A 229 -17.41 0.09 9.21
C ILE A 229 -18.49 0.54 10.18
N MET A 230 -19.62 1.01 9.64
CA MET A 230 -20.77 1.40 10.44
C MET A 230 -21.33 0.21 11.25
N GLY A 231 -21.32 -0.99 10.67
CA GLY A 231 -21.71 -2.23 11.34
C GLY A 231 -20.88 -2.51 12.59
N VAL A 232 -19.54 -2.43 12.48
CA VAL A 232 -18.61 -2.65 13.61
C VAL A 232 -18.87 -1.65 14.75
N ILE A 233 -19.04 -0.36 14.41
CA ILE A 233 -19.29 0.69 15.41
C ILE A 233 -20.64 0.47 16.10
N ARG A 234 -21.68 0.14 15.35
CA ARG A 234 -23.03 -0.12 15.89
C ARG A 234 -23.08 -1.38 16.75
N GLU A 235 -22.36 -2.43 16.36
CA GLU A 235 -22.22 -3.65 17.16
C GLU A 235 -21.60 -3.34 18.53
N CYS A 236 -20.53 -2.54 18.55
CA CYS A 236 -19.91 -2.06 19.79
C CYS A 236 -20.92 -1.28 20.66
N GLY A 237 -21.67 -0.34 20.07
CA GLY A 237 -22.71 0.41 20.78
C GLY A 237 -23.81 -0.49 21.37
N GLY A 238 -24.26 -1.50 20.62
CA GLY A 238 -25.25 -2.47 21.09
C GLY A 238 -24.75 -3.29 22.29
N LYS A 239 -23.52 -3.83 22.19
CA LYS A 239 -22.87 -4.58 23.29
C LYS A 239 -22.67 -3.71 24.53
N MET A 240 -22.32 -2.44 24.35
CA MET A 240 -22.15 -1.48 25.44
C MET A 240 -23.47 -1.22 26.17
N HIS A 241 -24.54 -0.86 25.44
CA HIS A 241 -25.84 -0.58 26.05
C HIS A 241 -26.48 -1.77 26.75
N LEU A 242 -26.26 -2.99 26.24
CA LEU A 242 -26.69 -4.22 26.91
C LEU A 242 -26.02 -4.40 28.28
N ARG A 243 -24.75 -4.02 28.40
CA ARG A 243 -23.97 -4.12 29.65
C ARG A 243 -24.28 -3.01 30.65
N GLU A 244 -24.72 -1.85 30.19
CA GLU A 244 -25.11 -0.73 31.08
C GLU A 244 -26.52 -0.88 31.66
N LYS A 245 -27.36 -1.73 31.05
CA LYS A 245 -28.73 -2.02 31.52
C LYS A 245 -28.82 -3.25 32.44
N GLN A 246 -27.70 -3.94 32.66
CA GLN A 246 -27.56 -5.01 33.66
C GLN A 246 -26.94 -4.46 34.94
#